data_AF-A0A381ZBM1-F1
#
_entry.id   AF-A0A381ZBM1-F1
#
_cell.length_a   1.000
_cell.length_b   1.000
_cell.length_c   1.000
_cell.angle_alpha   90.00
_cell.angle_beta   90.00
_cell.angle_gamma   90.00
#
_symmetry.space_group_name_H-M   'P 1'
#
loop_
_entity.id
_entity.type
_entity.pdbx_description
1 polymer ?
#
loop_
_entity_poly.entity_id
_entity_poly.type
_entity_poly.pdbx_seq_one_letter_code
_entity_poly.pdbx_strand_id
1 'polypeptide(L)'
;MKKMIQKIEAGFEQMGRWIYSHPKRVILVMLLFFASLASNLPSIKVDTSTEAFFSKNDQTRIAYDKFREQFGRDEIVLALIHPKKVFDREFLEKLKAFHEDLEAEVPHLDEVQSLINVTAMRGEEGELIIEELMEDWPEDDKGVKDLKDRVLSNKYYRNFLVSEDGQYTTVVVRSNAFSDVGKGMDQDEMLEDGFAEEEEASISGDDKPQLLTEEQNSEFVEAIQSLAERHRNDDFPIDLGGSPVMVHDLKKGMFSDMPVFVLASLVVIALLLVLLFRHLSGLVLPILTVILSLLSTLG
;
A
#
# COMPACT_ATOMS: atom_id res chain seq x y z
N MET A 1 40.19 -13.65 -37.95
CA MET A 1 39.01 -14.49 -37.67
C MET A 1 39.36 -15.94 -37.32
N LYS A 2 40.01 -16.75 -38.18
CA LYS A 2 40.30 -18.19 -37.88
C LYS A 2 41.07 -18.45 -36.57
N LYS A 3 42.11 -17.66 -36.25
CA LYS A 3 42.87 -17.81 -34.99
C LYS A 3 42.05 -17.49 -33.72
N MET A 4 41.03 -16.65 -33.85
CA MET A 4 40.15 -16.28 -32.72
C MET A 4 39.15 -17.40 -32.44
N ILE A 5 38.57 -17.98 -33.49
CA ILE A 5 37.68 -19.14 -33.40
C ILE A 5 38.43 -20.32 -32.76
N GLN A 6 39.64 -20.62 -33.23
CA GLN A 6 40.46 -21.72 -32.68
C GLN A 6 40.80 -21.54 -31.19
N LYS A 7 41.02 -20.30 -30.73
CA LYS A 7 41.24 -20.03 -29.30
C LYS A 7 39.98 -20.26 -28.47
N ILE A 8 38.82 -19.86 -28.99
CA ILE A 8 37.52 -20.08 -28.34
C ILE A 8 37.21 -21.57 -28.27
N GLU A 9 37.39 -22.30 -29.38
CA GLU A 9 37.21 -23.76 -29.45
C GLU A 9 38.10 -24.49 -28.44
N ALA A 10 39.39 -24.14 -28.39
CA ALA A 10 40.32 -24.72 -27.41
C ALA A 10 39.91 -24.40 -25.96
N GLY A 11 39.33 -23.21 -25.71
CA GLY A 11 38.80 -22.83 -24.41
C GLY A 11 37.60 -23.68 -23.98
N PHE A 12 36.61 -23.85 -24.87
CA PHE A 12 35.46 -24.73 -24.61
C PHE A 12 35.88 -26.18 -24.41
N GLU A 13 36.85 -26.66 -25.19
CA GLU A 13 37.36 -28.02 -25.08
C GLU A 13 38.03 -28.24 -23.72
N GLN A 14 38.90 -27.32 -23.28
CA GLN A 14 39.56 -27.42 -21.98
C GLN A 14 38.56 -27.36 -20.83
N MET A 15 37.56 -26.48 -20.92
CA MET A 15 36.47 -26.38 -19.94
C MET A 15 35.67 -27.69 -19.87
N GLY A 16 35.29 -28.28 -21.00
CA GLY A 16 34.56 -29.56 -21.06
C GLY A 16 35.35 -30.70 -20.41
N ARG A 17 36.65 -30.83 -20.72
CA ARG A 17 37.52 -31.84 -20.10
C ARG A 17 37.64 -31.65 -18.58
N TRP A 18 37.67 -30.39 -18.10
CA TRP A 18 37.72 -30.09 -16.67
C TRP A 18 36.43 -30.49 -15.96
N ILE A 19 35.26 -30.17 -16.54
CA ILE A 19 33.95 -30.56 -16.01
C ILE A 19 33.83 -32.09 -15.92
N TYR A 20 34.25 -32.81 -16.97
CA TYR A 20 34.19 -34.27 -16.99
C TYR A 20 35.13 -34.94 -15.97
N SER A 21 36.31 -34.36 -15.74
CA SER A 21 37.28 -34.92 -14.79
C SER A 21 36.93 -34.64 -13.32
N HIS A 22 36.15 -33.60 -13.02
CA HIS A 22 35.83 -33.18 -11.65
C HIS A 22 34.32 -32.93 -11.39
N PRO A 23 33.41 -33.83 -11.79
CA PRO A 23 31.97 -33.53 -11.85
C PRO A 23 31.37 -33.16 -10.49
N LYS A 24 31.77 -33.84 -9.40
CA LYS A 24 31.27 -33.55 -8.05
C LYS A 24 31.69 -32.16 -7.55
N ARG A 25 32.92 -31.72 -7.86
CA ARG A 25 33.42 -30.40 -7.48
C ARG A 25 32.70 -29.31 -8.26
N VAL A 26 32.47 -29.52 -9.55
CA VAL A 26 31.71 -28.57 -10.39
C VAL A 26 30.28 -28.42 -9.89
N ILE A 27 29.58 -29.52 -9.62
CA ILE A 27 28.22 -29.48 -9.08
C ILE A 27 28.18 -28.74 -7.74
N LEU A 28 29.12 -29.02 -6.84
CA LEU A 28 29.18 -28.34 -5.54
C LEU A 28 29.42 -26.83 -5.69
N VAL A 29 30.35 -26.42 -6.55
CA VAL A 29 30.62 -24.99 -6.82
C VAL A 29 29.40 -24.31 -7.44
N MET A 30 28.73 -24.95 -8.40
CA MET A 30 27.49 -24.42 -8.99
C MET A 30 26.37 -24.30 -7.97
N LEU A 31 26.19 -25.31 -7.10
CA LEU A 31 25.18 -25.27 -6.05
C LEU A 31 25.46 -24.13 -5.06
N LEU A 32 26.71 -23.96 -4.63
CA LEU A 32 27.10 -22.83 -3.78
C LEU A 32 26.87 -21.47 -4.47
N PHE A 33 27.17 -21.36 -5.76
CA PHE A 33 26.91 -20.16 -6.54
C PHE A 33 25.40 -19.83 -6.57
N PHE A 34 24.55 -20.81 -6.89
CA PHE A 34 23.10 -20.60 -6.88
C PHE A 34 22.54 -20.34 -5.49
N ALA A 35 23.06 -20.99 -4.45
CA ALA A 35 22.66 -20.74 -3.07
C ALA A 35 23.03 -19.32 -2.62
N SER A 36 24.19 -18.81 -3.07
CA SER A 36 24.62 -17.43 -2.79
C SER A 36 23.78 -16.37 -3.51
N LEU A 37 23.23 -16.68 -4.69
CA LEU A 37 22.27 -15.79 -5.35
C LEU A 37 20.92 -15.86 -4.63
N ALA A 38 20.40 -17.07 -4.42
CA ALA A 38 19.14 -17.31 -3.75
C ALA A 38 19.07 -16.75 -2.32
N SER A 39 20.20 -16.53 -1.64
CA SER A 39 20.20 -15.91 -0.30
C SER A 39 19.75 -14.45 -0.29
N ASN A 40 19.74 -13.75 -1.43
CA ASN A 40 19.22 -12.37 -1.52
C ASN A 40 17.71 -12.31 -1.82
N LEU A 41 17.07 -13.44 -2.09
CA LEU A 41 15.64 -13.52 -2.38
C LEU A 41 14.75 -12.89 -1.29
N PRO A 42 15.03 -13.05 0.03
CA PRO A 42 14.24 -12.41 1.08
C PRO A 42 14.40 -10.88 1.15
N SER A 43 15.41 -10.31 0.50
CA SER A 43 15.67 -8.86 0.51
C SER A 43 14.98 -8.12 -0.63
N ILE A 44 14.23 -8.81 -1.49
CA ILE A 44 13.47 -8.19 -2.57
C ILE A 44 12.37 -7.31 -1.96
N LYS A 45 12.50 -6.01 -2.16
CA LYS A 45 11.44 -5.03 -1.89
C LYS A 45 10.66 -4.78 -3.17
N VAL A 46 9.35 -4.96 -3.11
CA VAL A 46 8.47 -4.64 -4.23
C VAL A 46 7.79 -3.31 -3.91
N ASP A 47 8.08 -2.33 -4.76
CA ASP A 47 7.49 -1.00 -4.69
C ASP A 47 6.44 -0.89 -5.81
N THR A 48 5.18 -0.84 -5.40
CA THR A 48 4.01 -0.71 -6.30
C THR A 48 3.44 0.71 -6.32
N SER A 49 4.16 1.67 -5.73
CA SER A 49 3.77 3.07 -5.72
C SER A 49 3.77 3.70 -7.11
N THR A 50 3.00 4.77 -7.29
CA THR A 50 3.00 5.53 -8.55
C THR A 50 4.35 6.22 -8.77
N GLU A 51 5.03 6.58 -7.70
CA GLU A 51 6.32 7.26 -7.70
C GLU A 51 7.44 6.34 -8.21
N ALA A 52 7.28 5.03 -8.11
CA ALA A 52 8.21 4.04 -8.65
C ALA A 52 8.30 4.09 -10.19
N PHE A 53 7.28 4.63 -10.87
CA PHE A 53 7.31 4.83 -12.33
C PHE A 53 8.20 6.02 -12.75
N PHE A 54 8.53 6.93 -11.83
CA PHE A 54 9.40 8.06 -12.09
C PHE A 54 10.87 7.74 -11.78
N SER A 55 11.78 8.28 -12.59
CA SER A 55 13.21 8.17 -12.29
C SER A 55 13.56 8.92 -11.00
N LYS A 56 14.58 8.47 -10.28
CA LYS A 56 14.99 9.10 -9.00
C LYS A 56 15.39 10.58 -9.13
N ASN A 57 15.79 11.03 -10.32
CA ASN A 57 16.21 12.41 -10.59
C ASN A 57 15.13 13.21 -11.34
N ASP A 58 13.91 12.69 -11.43
CA ASP A 58 12.80 13.39 -12.06
C ASP A 58 12.36 14.59 -11.22
N GLN A 59 12.24 15.77 -11.84
CA GLN A 59 11.87 17.00 -11.14
C GLN A 59 10.46 16.91 -10.53
N THR A 60 9.55 16.18 -11.16
CA THR A 60 8.18 15.98 -10.64
C THR A 60 8.19 15.18 -9.35
N ARG A 61 9.01 14.11 -9.30
CA ARG A 61 9.14 13.31 -8.08
C ARG A 61 9.75 14.11 -6.93
N ILE A 62 10.82 14.86 -7.20
CA ILE A 62 11.47 15.70 -6.18
C ILE A 62 10.51 16.77 -5.66
N ALA A 63 9.72 17.39 -6.55
CA ALA A 63 8.72 18.39 -6.14
C ALA A 63 7.60 17.78 -5.30
N TYR A 64 7.15 16.56 -5.65
CA TYR A 64 6.13 15.84 -4.89
C TYR A 64 6.64 15.38 -3.52
N ASP A 65 7.88 14.86 -3.44
CA ASP A 65 8.50 14.47 -2.17
C ASP A 65 8.63 15.69 -1.23
N LYS A 66 9.06 16.85 -1.76
CA LYS A 66 9.07 18.11 -0.99
C LYS A 66 7.68 18.56 -0.55
N PHE A 67 6.68 18.41 -1.41
CA PHE A 67 5.29 18.71 -1.05
C PHE A 67 4.81 17.81 0.10
N ARG A 68 5.13 16.51 0.05
CA ARG A 68 4.79 15.56 1.11
C ARG A 68 5.48 15.87 2.44
N GLU A 69 6.73 16.33 2.38
CA GLU A 69 7.48 16.76 3.55
C GLU A 69 6.88 18.01 4.23
N GLN A 70 6.14 18.84 3.48
CA GLN A 70 5.56 20.10 3.99
C GLN A 70 4.07 20.02 4.32
N PHE A 71 3.30 19.27 3.54
CA PHE A 71 1.83 19.27 3.62
C PHE A 71 1.25 17.89 3.96
N GLY A 72 2.11 16.91 4.22
CA GLY A 72 1.69 15.54 4.48
C GLY A 72 1.26 14.81 3.20
N ARG A 73 0.52 13.70 3.36
CA ARG A 73 0.13 12.85 2.23
C ARG A 73 -1.24 13.24 1.67
N ASP A 74 -1.35 13.23 0.34
CA ASP A 74 -2.59 13.56 -0.38
C ASP A 74 -3.46 12.32 -0.67
N GLU A 75 -2.94 11.11 -0.46
CA GLU A 75 -3.70 9.88 -0.61
C GLU A 75 -4.67 9.65 0.54
N ILE A 76 -5.93 9.34 0.20
CA ILE A 76 -6.99 9.04 1.15
C ILE A 76 -7.60 7.67 0.89
N VAL A 77 -8.08 7.03 1.95
CA VAL A 77 -9.02 5.92 1.91
C VAL A 77 -10.42 6.47 2.11
N LEU A 78 -11.34 6.10 1.22
CA LEU A 78 -12.73 6.53 1.28
C LEU A 78 -13.59 5.33 1.64
N ALA A 79 -14.28 5.38 2.78
CA ALA A 79 -15.32 4.44 3.13
C ALA A 79 -16.68 5.04 2.79
N LEU A 80 -17.30 4.54 1.72
CA LEU A 80 -18.66 4.91 1.34
C LEU A 80 -19.65 4.01 2.09
N ILE A 81 -20.60 4.63 2.80
CA ILE A 81 -21.58 3.94 3.62
C ILE A 81 -22.97 4.32 3.11
N HIS A 82 -23.81 3.32 2.85
CA HIS A 82 -25.10 3.52 2.20
C HIS A 82 -26.25 2.82 2.95
N PRO A 83 -26.58 3.31 4.15
CA PRO A 83 -27.64 2.72 4.98
C PRO A 83 -29.03 3.00 4.39
N LYS A 84 -30.07 2.40 4.96
CA LYS A 84 -31.46 2.74 4.61
C LYS A 84 -31.79 4.23 4.90
N LYS A 85 -31.17 4.79 5.95
CA LYS A 85 -31.31 6.19 6.36
C LYS A 85 -29.99 6.63 7.03
N VAL A 86 -29.34 7.64 6.47
CA VAL A 86 -28.13 8.27 7.07
C VAL A 86 -28.48 9.07 8.32
N PHE A 87 -29.64 9.73 8.33
CA PHE A 87 -30.11 10.52 9.46
C PHE A 87 -31.08 9.69 10.30
N ASP A 88 -30.52 8.69 10.97
CA ASP A 88 -31.22 7.82 11.91
C ASP A 88 -30.32 7.57 13.12
N ARG A 89 -30.90 7.54 14.31
CA ARG A 89 -30.10 7.50 15.55
C ARG A 89 -29.29 6.20 15.66
N GLU A 90 -29.89 5.06 15.34
CA GLU A 90 -29.19 3.77 15.35
C GLU A 90 -28.02 3.76 14.37
N PHE A 91 -28.18 4.39 13.20
CA PHE A 91 -27.10 4.53 12.23
C PHE A 91 -25.99 5.46 12.73
N LEU A 92 -26.34 6.62 13.28
CA LEU A 92 -25.35 7.57 13.80
C LEU A 92 -24.52 6.95 14.94
N GLU A 93 -25.15 6.20 15.84
CA GLU A 93 -24.44 5.45 16.90
C GLU A 93 -23.45 4.44 16.31
N LYS A 94 -23.81 3.71 15.24
CA LYS A 94 -22.89 2.82 14.52
C LYS A 94 -21.77 3.58 13.81
N LEU A 95 -22.08 4.73 13.18
CA LEU A 95 -21.09 5.56 12.51
C LEU A 95 -20.05 6.09 13.51
N LYS A 96 -20.49 6.50 14.70
CA LYS A 96 -19.61 6.93 15.79
C LYS A 96 -18.71 5.79 16.25
N ALA A 97 -19.26 4.60 16.50
CA ALA A 97 -18.46 3.44 16.89
C ALA A 97 -17.42 3.07 15.81
N PHE A 98 -17.81 3.09 14.53
CA PHE A 98 -16.87 2.84 13.43
C PHE A 98 -15.76 3.91 13.36
N HIS A 99 -16.11 5.18 13.57
CA HIS A 99 -15.16 6.29 13.61
C HIS A 99 -14.16 6.17 14.76
N GLU A 100 -14.64 5.91 15.98
CA GLU A 100 -13.79 5.73 17.17
C GLU A 100 -12.89 4.48 17.04
N ASP A 101 -13.40 3.38 16.49
CA ASP A 101 -12.60 2.16 16.26
C ASP A 101 -11.52 2.40 15.19
N LEU A 102 -11.80 3.20 14.15
CA LEU A 102 -10.79 3.61 13.17
C LEU A 102 -9.68 4.42 13.85
N GLU A 103 -10.03 5.38 14.71
CA GLU A 103 -9.06 6.19 15.45
C GLU A 103 -8.21 5.37 16.43
N ALA A 104 -8.82 4.37 17.08
CA ALA A 104 -8.16 3.58 18.10
C ALA A 104 -7.29 2.44 17.56
N GLU A 105 -7.70 1.79 16.47
CA GLU A 105 -7.08 0.54 16.01
C GLU A 105 -6.23 0.68 14.74
N VAL A 106 -6.38 1.75 13.94
CA VAL A 106 -5.67 1.88 12.66
C VAL A 106 -4.24 2.40 12.87
N PRO A 107 -3.20 1.63 12.49
CA PRO A 107 -1.81 2.07 12.59
C PRO A 107 -1.50 3.12 11.51
N HIS A 108 -0.59 4.04 11.80
CA HIS A 108 -0.18 5.12 10.87
C HIS A 108 -1.32 6.05 10.45
N LEU A 109 -2.38 6.12 11.24
CA LEU A 109 -3.48 7.05 11.04
C LEU A 109 -3.02 8.50 11.32
N ASP A 110 -3.44 9.41 10.44
CA ASP A 110 -3.30 10.85 10.60
C ASP A 110 -4.63 11.46 11.06
N GLU A 111 -5.67 11.28 10.25
CA GLU A 111 -7.00 11.84 10.50
C GLU A 111 -8.10 10.88 10.00
N VAL A 112 -9.17 10.75 10.77
CA VAL A 112 -10.46 10.25 10.28
C VAL A 112 -11.40 11.44 10.19
N GLN A 113 -11.99 11.70 9.03
CA GLN A 113 -12.97 12.77 8.86
C GLN A 113 -14.33 12.18 8.47
N SER A 114 -15.37 12.53 9.23
CA SER A 114 -16.74 12.07 8.95
C SER A 114 -17.78 13.07 9.44
N LEU A 115 -19.07 12.73 9.36
CA LEU A 115 -20.12 13.51 10.00
C LEU A 115 -19.93 13.68 11.52
N ILE A 116 -19.14 12.81 12.17
CA ILE A 116 -18.90 12.86 13.62
C ILE A 116 -18.09 14.10 14.00
N ASN A 117 -16.95 14.33 13.34
CA ASN A 117 -15.96 15.33 13.76
C ASN A 117 -15.74 16.46 12.73
N VAL A 118 -16.45 16.46 11.59
CA VAL A 118 -16.25 17.52 10.59
C VAL A 118 -16.45 18.90 11.20
N THR A 119 -15.52 19.81 10.96
CA THR A 119 -15.57 21.18 11.47
C THR A 119 -16.82 21.91 10.98
N ALA A 120 -17.61 22.42 11.92
CA ALA A 120 -18.76 23.26 11.69
C ALA A 120 -18.49 24.70 12.12
N MET A 121 -18.74 25.63 11.20
CA MET A 121 -18.64 27.06 11.45
C MET A 121 -20.01 27.69 11.46
N ARG A 122 -20.37 28.39 12.54
CA ARG A 122 -21.62 29.16 12.63
C ARG A 122 -21.37 30.56 13.18
N GLY A 123 -22.14 31.52 12.67
CA GLY A 123 -22.22 32.85 13.24
C GLY A 123 -23.41 32.92 14.21
N GLU A 124 -23.15 33.17 15.48
CA GLU A 124 -24.18 33.30 16.51
C GLU A 124 -23.91 34.55 17.35
N GLU A 125 -24.92 35.42 17.49
CA GLU A 125 -24.86 36.68 18.26
C GLU A 125 -23.67 37.63 17.95
N GLY A 126 -23.04 37.49 16.78
CA GLY A 126 -21.89 38.31 16.37
C GLY A 126 -20.53 37.64 16.63
N GLU A 127 -20.52 36.40 17.13
CA GLU A 127 -19.34 35.56 17.29
C GLU A 127 -19.30 34.47 16.21
N LEU A 128 -18.09 34.04 15.86
CA LEU A 128 -17.85 32.89 14.98
C LEU A 128 -17.50 31.70 15.87
N ILE A 129 -18.39 30.71 15.92
CA ILE A 129 -18.17 29.46 16.64
C ILE A 129 -17.60 28.45 15.64
N ILE A 130 -16.47 27.84 16.01
CA ILE A 130 -15.81 26.75 15.29
C ILE A 130 -15.83 25.56 16.24
N GLU A 131 -16.60 24.53 15.87
CA GLU A 131 -16.92 23.35 16.70
C GLU A 131 -16.93 22.10 15.81
N GLU A 132 -17.00 20.92 16.40
CA GLU A 132 -17.30 19.70 15.65
C GLU A 132 -18.80 19.63 15.32
N LEU A 133 -19.16 19.10 14.15
CA LEU A 133 -20.56 19.05 13.69
C LEU A 133 -21.48 18.32 14.68
N MET A 134 -20.97 17.27 15.35
CA MET A 134 -21.70 16.50 16.36
C MET A 134 -21.10 16.64 17.76
N GLU A 135 -20.56 17.81 18.11
CA GLU A 135 -20.15 18.10 19.50
C GLU A 135 -21.34 17.96 20.46
N ASP A 136 -22.50 18.51 20.06
CA ASP A 136 -23.79 18.22 20.69
C ASP A 136 -24.48 17.03 20.01
N TRP A 137 -24.47 15.87 20.68
CA TRP A 137 -25.06 14.64 20.14
C TRP A 137 -26.59 14.75 20.00
N PRO A 138 -27.19 14.38 18.84
CA PRO A 138 -28.64 14.42 18.65
C PRO A 138 -29.33 13.27 19.41
N GLU A 139 -29.87 13.57 20.60
CA GLU A 139 -30.55 12.56 21.44
C GLU A 139 -31.98 12.23 20.99
N ASP A 140 -32.67 13.19 20.33
CA ASP A 140 -34.08 13.11 19.96
C ASP A 140 -34.33 13.28 18.44
N ASP A 141 -35.53 12.89 17.99
CA ASP A 141 -35.94 12.99 16.58
C ASP A 141 -35.86 14.44 16.05
N LYS A 142 -36.01 15.42 16.93
CA LYS A 142 -35.88 16.84 16.57
C LYS A 142 -34.42 17.18 16.29
N GLY A 143 -33.49 16.79 17.16
CA GLY A 143 -32.04 16.97 16.96
C GLY A 143 -31.54 16.29 15.69
N VAL A 144 -31.99 15.06 15.39
CA VAL A 144 -31.63 14.36 14.15
C VAL A 144 -32.15 15.11 12.91
N LYS A 145 -33.35 15.68 13.00
CA LYS A 145 -33.92 16.50 11.91
C LYS A 145 -33.15 17.81 11.72
N ASP A 146 -32.82 18.50 12.82
CA ASP A 146 -32.06 19.75 12.78
C ASP A 146 -30.65 19.51 12.22
N LEU A 147 -29.99 18.40 12.60
CA LEU A 147 -28.74 17.93 12.01
C LEU A 147 -28.89 17.69 10.50
N LYS A 148 -29.93 16.97 10.09
CA LYS A 148 -30.20 16.70 8.67
C LYS A 148 -30.32 17.99 7.86
N ASP A 149 -31.10 18.95 8.35
CA ASP A 149 -31.31 20.22 7.68
C ASP A 149 -30.01 21.04 7.64
N ARG A 150 -29.21 21.02 8.72
CA ARG A 150 -27.87 21.66 8.78
C ARG A 150 -26.90 21.03 7.77
N VAL A 151 -26.87 19.70 7.67
CA VAL A 151 -25.97 18.99 6.77
C VAL A 151 -26.33 19.22 5.31
N LEU A 152 -27.60 19.06 4.95
CA LEU A 152 -28.06 19.16 3.56
C LEU A 152 -28.10 20.61 3.04
N SER A 153 -28.23 21.60 3.91
CA SER A 153 -28.17 23.02 3.52
C SER A 153 -26.75 23.53 3.32
N ASN A 154 -25.74 22.86 3.88
CA ASN A 154 -24.35 23.25 3.74
C ASN A 154 -23.72 22.66 2.46
N LYS A 155 -23.37 23.53 1.52
CA LYS A 155 -22.71 23.18 0.26
C LYS A 155 -21.35 22.48 0.42
N TYR A 156 -20.69 22.61 1.59
CA TYR A 156 -19.41 21.97 1.86
C TYR A 156 -19.55 20.53 2.34
N TYR A 157 -20.71 20.14 2.88
CA TYR A 157 -20.97 18.76 3.31
C TYR A 157 -21.68 17.97 2.22
N ARG A 158 -22.57 18.62 1.49
CA ARG A 158 -23.29 18.01 0.36
C ARG A 158 -22.33 17.64 -0.78
N ASN A 159 -22.42 16.41 -1.27
CA ASN A 159 -21.55 15.79 -2.27
C ASN A 159 -20.07 15.65 -1.85
N PHE A 160 -19.76 15.88 -0.58
CA PHE A 160 -18.44 15.60 -0.01
C PHE A 160 -18.54 14.56 1.10
N LEU A 161 -19.36 14.82 2.14
CA LEU A 161 -19.62 13.89 3.23
C LEU A 161 -20.93 13.14 3.08
N VAL A 162 -21.95 13.76 2.48
CA VAL A 162 -23.29 13.18 2.33
C VAL A 162 -23.79 13.45 0.92
N SER A 163 -24.44 12.46 0.30
CA SER A 163 -25.06 12.63 -1.03
C SER A 163 -26.16 13.69 -1.03
N GLU A 164 -26.45 14.27 -2.19
CA GLU A 164 -27.52 15.27 -2.35
C GLU A 164 -28.91 14.80 -1.86
N ASP A 165 -29.19 13.50 -1.94
CA ASP A 165 -30.43 12.87 -1.46
C ASP A 165 -30.35 12.33 -0.01
N GLY A 166 -29.20 12.46 0.66
CA GLY A 166 -28.99 11.99 2.03
C GLY A 166 -29.04 10.48 2.21
N GLN A 167 -28.80 9.70 1.14
CA GLN A 167 -28.80 8.23 1.16
C GLN A 167 -27.40 7.65 1.41
N TYR A 168 -26.35 8.39 1.09
CA TYR A 168 -24.96 7.96 1.25
C TYR A 168 -24.24 8.92 2.19
N THR A 169 -23.33 8.37 2.98
CA THR A 169 -22.34 9.14 3.74
C THR A 169 -20.95 8.58 3.50
N THR A 170 -19.92 9.38 3.69
CA THR A 170 -18.53 8.94 3.58
C THR A 170 -17.78 9.14 4.88
N VAL A 171 -16.83 8.25 5.14
CA VAL A 171 -15.75 8.44 6.11
C VAL A 171 -14.44 8.51 5.31
N VAL A 172 -13.71 9.59 5.47
CA VAL A 172 -12.41 9.80 4.85
C VAL A 172 -11.36 9.44 5.87
N VAL A 173 -10.43 8.56 5.52
CA VAL A 173 -9.35 8.13 6.39
C VAL A 173 -8.03 8.47 5.73
N ARG A 174 -7.18 9.24 6.41
CA ARG A 174 -5.87 9.67 5.93
C ARG A 174 -4.79 9.03 6.79
N SER A 175 -3.70 8.62 6.15
CA SER A 175 -2.52 8.10 6.83
C SER A 175 -1.44 9.16 6.98
N ASN A 176 -0.56 8.98 7.95
CA ASN A 176 0.63 9.80 8.14
C ASN A 176 1.55 9.78 6.91
N ALA A 177 2.21 10.90 6.65
CA ALA A 177 3.25 10.98 5.63
C ALA A 177 4.53 10.22 6.04
N PHE A 178 4.81 10.18 7.34
CA PHE A 178 6.04 9.63 7.91
C PHE A 178 5.79 8.36 8.73
N SER A 179 6.75 7.44 8.70
CA SER A 179 6.74 6.18 9.45
C SER A 179 7.13 6.32 10.92
N ASP A 180 7.73 7.45 11.30
CA ASP A 180 8.30 7.68 12.62
C ASP A 180 7.37 8.43 13.58
N VAL A 181 6.16 8.79 13.11
CA VAL A 181 5.09 9.34 13.95
C VAL A 181 4.82 8.39 15.11
N GLY A 182 4.94 8.88 16.34
CA GLY A 182 4.80 8.10 17.58
C GLY A 182 6.10 7.52 18.16
N LYS A 183 7.26 7.72 17.51
CA LYS A 183 8.59 7.41 18.07
C LYS A 183 9.26 8.61 18.75
N GLY A 184 8.46 9.53 19.29
CA GLY A 184 8.93 10.73 20.00
C GLY A 184 9.06 11.99 19.14
N MET A 185 8.46 12.00 17.95
CA MET A 185 8.28 13.18 17.09
C MET A 185 6.84 13.19 16.57
N ASP A 186 6.19 14.35 16.61
CA ASP A 186 4.83 14.56 16.10
C ASP A 186 4.86 14.94 14.61
N GLN A 187 3.81 14.62 13.84
CA GLN A 187 3.79 14.93 12.40
C GLN A 187 3.94 16.43 12.15
N ASP A 188 3.25 17.26 12.92
CA ASP A 188 3.29 18.72 12.78
C ASP A 188 4.71 19.28 12.95
N GLU A 189 5.49 18.75 13.90
CA GLU A 189 6.89 19.15 14.11
C GLU A 189 7.76 18.77 12.89
N MET A 190 7.50 17.62 12.26
CA MET A 190 8.21 17.20 11.05
C MET A 190 7.84 18.03 9.83
N LEU A 191 6.57 18.44 9.72
CA LEU A 191 6.10 19.31 8.64
C LEU A 191 6.65 20.73 8.80
N GLU A 192 6.75 21.26 10.04
CA GLU A 192 7.33 22.57 10.33
C GLU A 192 8.79 22.69 9.86
N ASP A 193 9.60 21.64 10.05
CA ASP A 193 10.99 21.61 9.56
C ASP A 193 11.05 21.67 8.02
N GLY A 194 10.06 21.11 7.33
CA GLY A 194 9.90 21.23 5.88
C GLY A 194 9.71 22.67 5.38
N PHE A 195 9.28 23.59 6.24
CA PHE A 195 9.13 25.02 5.93
C PHE A 195 10.37 25.86 6.28
N ALA A 196 11.37 25.30 6.96
CA ALA A 196 12.61 26.01 7.28
C ALA A 196 13.46 26.24 6.01
N GLU A 197 14.15 27.40 5.93
CA GLU A 197 15.06 27.68 4.81
C GLU A 197 16.24 26.67 4.78
N GLU A 198 16.59 26.17 3.59
CA GLU A 198 17.63 25.16 3.36
C GLU A 198 19.02 25.52 3.96
N GLU A 199 19.25 26.78 4.37
CA GLU A 199 20.50 27.27 4.99
C GLU A 199 20.57 27.08 6.52
N GLU A 200 19.45 26.90 7.23
CA GLU A 200 19.43 26.70 8.69
C GLU A 200 19.15 25.25 9.14
N ALA A 201 18.76 24.36 8.22
CA ALA A 201 18.56 22.94 8.47
C ALA A 201 19.89 22.21 8.69
N SER A 202 20.52 22.46 9.84
CA SER A 202 21.70 21.76 10.35
C SER A 202 21.34 20.39 10.96
N ILE A 203 20.41 19.65 10.36
CA ILE A 203 20.20 18.23 10.70
C ILE A 203 21.29 17.42 10.02
N SER A 204 22.36 17.22 10.79
CA SER A 204 23.55 16.49 10.41
C SER A 204 23.29 14.98 10.46
N GLY A 205 22.89 14.36 9.34
CA GLY A 205 22.97 12.91 9.12
C GLY A 205 21.93 12.04 9.85
N ASP A 206 21.52 10.95 9.19
CA ASP A 206 20.65 9.84 9.66
C ASP A 206 19.26 10.13 10.29
N ASP A 207 18.96 11.35 10.73
CA ASP A 207 17.69 11.73 11.39
C ASP A 207 16.65 12.41 10.45
N LYS A 208 16.72 12.16 9.14
CA LYS A 208 15.63 12.62 8.25
C LYS A 208 14.40 11.73 8.45
N PRO A 209 13.22 12.30 8.72
CA PRO A 209 12.02 11.51 8.95
C PRO A 209 11.73 10.64 7.74
N GLN A 210 11.53 9.35 7.98
CA GLN A 210 11.33 8.40 6.88
C GLN A 210 9.88 8.45 6.41
N LEU A 211 9.70 8.54 5.10
CA LEU A 211 8.37 8.43 4.50
C LEU A 211 7.77 7.05 4.78
N LEU A 212 6.44 7.00 4.91
CA LEU A 212 5.73 5.75 5.14
C LEU A 212 6.09 4.71 4.08
N THR A 213 6.47 3.52 4.52
CA THR A 213 6.87 2.43 3.63
C THR A 213 5.65 1.74 3.02
N GLU A 214 5.88 1.04 1.90
CA GLU A 214 4.86 0.24 1.22
C GLU A 214 4.27 -0.89 2.08
N GLU A 215 5.07 -1.46 3.00
CA GLU A 215 4.61 -2.45 3.97
C GLU A 215 3.66 -1.83 5.01
N GLN A 216 4.05 -0.68 5.57
CA GLN A 216 3.23 0.07 6.52
C GLN A 216 1.94 0.62 5.88
N ASN A 217 2.01 1.02 4.62
CA ASN A 217 0.82 1.40 3.86
C ASN A 217 -0.15 0.22 3.68
N SER A 218 0.40 -0.97 3.43
CA SER A 218 -0.40 -2.21 3.36
C SER A 218 -1.04 -2.53 4.72
N GLU A 219 -0.30 -2.36 5.82
CA GLU A 219 -0.81 -2.54 7.19
C GLU A 219 -1.96 -1.58 7.52
N PHE A 220 -1.81 -0.28 7.18
CA PHE A 220 -2.85 0.74 7.31
C PHE A 220 -4.14 0.35 6.56
N VAL A 221 -4.02 -0.06 5.29
CA VAL A 221 -5.17 -0.47 4.47
C VAL A 221 -5.81 -1.75 5.02
N GLU A 222 -5.02 -2.74 5.43
CA GLU A 222 -5.52 -4.01 5.97
C GLU A 222 -6.27 -3.82 7.29
N ALA A 223 -5.82 -2.90 8.14
CA ALA A 223 -6.52 -2.54 9.38
C ALA A 223 -7.90 -1.93 9.08
N ILE A 224 -7.98 -1.00 8.12
CA ILE A 224 -9.25 -0.38 7.70
C ILE A 224 -10.18 -1.43 7.07
N GLN A 225 -9.66 -2.30 6.19
CA GLN A 225 -10.45 -3.40 5.60
C GLN A 225 -11.02 -4.31 6.69
N SER A 226 -10.21 -4.70 7.67
CA SER A 226 -10.62 -5.58 8.77
C SER A 226 -11.69 -4.93 9.66
N LEU A 227 -11.57 -3.63 9.95
CA LEU A 227 -12.58 -2.87 10.68
C LEU A 227 -13.87 -2.70 9.89
N ALA A 228 -13.76 -2.38 8.60
CA ALA A 228 -14.91 -2.26 7.73
C ALA A 228 -15.68 -3.59 7.68
N GLU A 229 -14.99 -4.73 7.52
CA GLU A 229 -15.62 -6.05 7.56
C GLU A 229 -16.29 -6.36 8.89
N ARG A 230 -15.68 -5.96 10.02
CA ARG A 230 -16.22 -6.16 11.38
C ARG A 230 -17.52 -5.39 11.61
N HIS A 231 -17.61 -4.16 11.10
CA HIS A 231 -18.79 -3.30 11.23
C HIS A 231 -19.85 -3.56 10.16
N ARG A 232 -19.48 -4.18 9.04
CA ARG A 232 -20.37 -4.41 7.90
C ARG A 232 -21.56 -5.29 8.29
N ASN A 233 -22.76 -4.76 8.09
CA ASN A 233 -24.03 -5.49 8.24
C ASN A 233 -25.08 -4.94 7.26
N ASP A 234 -26.25 -5.58 7.20
CA ASP A 234 -27.33 -5.19 6.27
C ASP A 234 -27.81 -3.73 6.44
N ASP A 235 -27.64 -3.14 7.63
CA ASP A 235 -28.00 -1.75 7.93
C ASP A 235 -26.80 -0.79 7.91
N PHE A 236 -25.59 -1.31 7.74
CA PHE A 236 -24.33 -0.55 7.65
C PHE A 236 -23.44 -1.15 6.55
N PRO A 237 -23.86 -1.09 5.28
CA PRO A 237 -23.03 -1.55 4.18
C PRO A 237 -21.92 -0.54 3.94
N ILE A 238 -20.68 -1.02 3.94
CA ILE A 238 -19.47 -0.22 3.74
C ILE A 238 -18.78 -0.69 2.47
N ASP A 239 -18.43 0.23 1.59
CA ASP A 239 -17.57 0.00 0.43
C ASP A 239 -16.33 0.87 0.55
N LEU A 240 -15.15 0.25 0.44
CA LEU A 240 -13.87 0.94 0.55
C LEU A 240 -13.34 1.30 -0.85
N GLY A 241 -12.74 2.48 -0.95
CA GLY A 241 -12.08 2.98 -2.13
C GLY A 241 -10.94 3.94 -1.80
N GLY A 242 -10.48 4.65 -2.81
CA GLY A 242 -9.28 5.50 -2.71
C GLY A 242 -8.03 4.81 -3.28
N SER A 243 -6.98 5.60 -3.53
CA SER A 243 -5.73 5.13 -4.15
C SER A 243 -5.09 3.97 -3.36
N PRO A 244 -4.92 4.07 -2.02
CA PRO A 244 -4.23 3.03 -1.27
C PRO A 244 -4.95 1.67 -1.31
N VAL A 245 -6.28 1.66 -1.23
CA VAL A 245 -7.10 0.44 -1.31
C VAL A 245 -6.94 -0.23 -2.67
N MET A 246 -7.04 0.55 -3.75
CA MET A 246 -6.94 0.02 -5.11
C MET A 246 -5.54 -0.54 -5.41
N VAL A 247 -4.49 0.16 -5.00
CA VAL A 247 -3.11 -0.32 -5.16
C VAL A 247 -2.87 -1.58 -4.34
N HIS A 248 -3.37 -1.63 -3.10
CA HIS A 248 -3.25 -2.82 -2.25
C HIS A 248 -3.99 -4.03 -2.82
N ASP A 249 -5.22 -3.85 -3.32
CA ASP A 249 -5.99 -4.93 -3.94
C ASP A 249 -5.31 -5.45 -5.22
N LEU A 250 -4.81 -4.54 -6.07
CA LEU A 250 -4.03 -4.90 -7.27
C LEU A 250 -2.78 -5.69 -6.90
N LYS A 251 -2.03 -5.23 -5.90
CA LYS A 251 -0.84 -5.90 -5.39
C LYS A 251 -1.18 -7.30 -4.87
N LYS A 252 -2.16 -7.41 -3.97
CA LYS A 252 -2.60 -8.69 -3.39
C LYS A 252 -3.05 -9.67 -4.45
N GLY A 253 -3.83 -9.22 -5.45
CA GLY A 253 -4.23 -10.04 -6.59
C GLY A 253 -3.03 -10.53 -7.40
N MET A 254 -2.10 -9.62 -7.74
CA MET A 254 -0.91 -9.96 -8.52
C MET A 254 -0.02 -10.98 -7.80
N PHE A 255 0.19 -10.84 -6.49
CA PHE A 255 1.00 -11.76 -5.68
C PHE A 255 0.31 -13.10 -5.41
N SER A 256 -1.02 -13.14 -5.36
CA SER A 256 -1.78 -14.39 -5.25
C SER A 256 -1.71 -15.20 -6.55
N ASP A 257 -1.76 -14.51 -7.69
CA ASP A 257 -1.79 -15.12 -9.01
C ASP A 257 -0.39 -15.55 -9.51
N MET A 258 0.65 -14.78 -9.18
CA MET A 258 2.03 -15.04 -9.61
C MET A 258 2.50 -16.50 -9.37
N PRO A 259 2.38 -17.10 -8.16
CA PRO A 259 2.80 -18.47 -7.93
C PRO A 259 1.97 -19.48 -8.72
N VAL A 260 0.67 -19.22 -8.92
CA VAL A 260 -0.21 -20.08 -9.72
C VAL A 260 0.23 -20.07 -11.18
N PHE A 261 0.51 -18.89 -11.74
CA PHE A 261 1.02 -18.76 -13.11
C PHE A 261 2.38 -19.42 -13.29
N VAL A 262 3.32 -19.21 -12.36
CA VAL A 262 4.65 -19.85 -12.42
C VAL A 262 4.52 -21.38 -12.35
N LEU A 263 3.74 -21.91 -11.42
CA LEU A 263 3.53 -23.35 -11.28
C LEU A 263 2.83 -23.95 -12.51
N ALA A 264 1.79 -23.31 -13.01
CA ALA A 264 1.09 -23.74 -14.22
C ALA A 264 2.03 -23.76 -15.44
N SER A 265 2.88 -22.73 -15.60
CA SER A 265 3.87 -22.69 -16.67
C SER A 265 4.88 -23.84 -16.58
N LEU A 266 5.37 -24.14 -15.37
CA LEU A 266 6.27 -25.25 -15.12
C LEU A 266 5.61 -26.60 -15.41
N VAL A 267 4.33 -26.77 -15.06
CA VAL A 267 3.56 -27.98 -15.40
C VAL A 267 3.41 -28.13 -16.91
N VAL A 268 3.09 -27.05 -17.63
CA VAL A 268 3.00 -27.08 -19.11
C VAL A 268 4.34 -27.42 -19.74
N ILE A 269 5.44 -26.81 -19.27
CA ILE A 269 6.79 -27.12 -19.72
C ILE A 269 7.13 -28.58 -19.42
N ALA A 270 6.82 -29.06 -18.22
CA ALA A 270 7.05 -30.44 -17.82
C ALA A 270 6.29 -31.43 -18.72
N LEU A 271 5.01 -31.16 -19.01
CA LEU A 271 4.21 -31.98 -19.91
C LEU A 271 4.79 -32.01 -21.34
N LEU A 272 5.24 -30.87 -21.86
CA LEU A 272 5.88 -30.76 -23.16
C LEU A 272 7.19 -31.57 -23.19
N LEU A 273 8.02 -31.44 -22.14
CA LEU A 273 9.28 -32.19 -22.01
C LEU A 273 9.03 -33.70 -21.90
N VAL A 274 8.03 -34.14 -21.13
CA VAL A 274 7.65 -35.56 -21.05
C VAL A 274 7.21 -36.07 -22.42
N LEU A 275 6.43 -35.30 -23.17
CA LEU A 275 5.99 -35.67 -24.51
C LEU A 275 7.17 -35.80 -25.48
N LEU A 276 8.11 -34.87 -25.44
CA LEU A 276 9.27 -34.82 -26.33
C LEU A 276 10.28 -35.93 -26.00
N PHE A 277 10.65 -36.07 -24.73
CA PHE A 277 11.73 -36.94 -24.30
C PHE A 277 11.26 -38.35 -23.94
N ARG A 278 9.99 -38.54 -23.56
CA ARG A 278 9.39 -39.83 -23.17
C ARG A 278 10.18 -40.62 -22.11
N HIS A 279 11.05 -39.96 -21.35
CA HIS A 279 11.90 -40.57 -20.33
C HIS A 279 12.13 -39.61 -19.15
N LEU A 280 12.16 -40.14 -17.91
CA LEU A 280 12.20 -39.31 -16.69
C LEU A 280 13.49 -38.47 -16.56
N SER A 281 14.66 -38.96 -16.97
CA SER A 281 15.90 -38.18 -16.84
C SER A 281 15.93 -36.96 -17.78
N GLY A 282 15.19 -37.00 -18.89
CA GLY A 282 15.03 -35.89 -19.82
C GLY A 282 14.07 -34.81 -19.33
N LEU A 283 13.35 -35.08 -18.25
CA LEU A 283 12.48 -34.13 -17.56
C LEU A 283 13.21 -33.41 -16.42
N VAL A 284 13.90 -34.17 -15.57
CA VAL A 284 14.46 -33.64 -14.32
C VAL A 284 15.55 -32.61 -14.57
N LEU A 285 16.47 -32.86 -15.52
CA LEU A 285 17.58 -31.95 -15.78
C LEU A 285 17.12 -30.59 -16.33
N PRO A 286 16.24 -30.51 -17.35
CA PRO A 286 15.76 -29.22 -17.83
C PRO A 286 14.91 -28.46 -16.80
N ILE A 287 14.04 -29.14 -16.05
CA ILE A 287 13.26 -28.48 -14.99
C ILE A 287 14.19 -27.90 -13.92
N LEU A 288 15.20 -28.65 -13.49
CA LEU A 288 16.19 -28.16 -12.54
C LEU A 288 16.89 -26.89 -13.08
N THR A 289 17.26 -26.87 -14.37
CA THR A 289 17.86 -25.67 -14.98
C THR A 289 16.91 -24.47 -15.00
N VAL A 290 15.61 -24.67 -15.25
CA VAL A 290 14.62 -23.59 -15.22
C VAL A 290 14.45 -23.05 -13.80
N ILE A 291 14.35 -23.93 -12.80
CA ILE A 291 14.22 -23.51 -11.39
C ILE A 291 15.47 -22.73 -10.95
N LEU A 292 16.67 -23.23 -11.25
CA LEU A 292 17.91 -22.54 -10.90
C LEU A 292 18.04 -21.19 -11.61
N SER A 293 17.62 -21.11 -12.88
CA SER A 293 17.57 -19.84 -13.62
C SER A 293 16.63 -18.83 -12.97
N LEU A 294 15.43 -19.26 -12.57
CA LEU A 294 14.46 -18.40 -11.87
C LEU A 294 15.02 -17.91 -10.54
N LEU A 295 15.58 -18.81 -9.73
CA LEU A 295 16.19 -18.46 -8.44
C LEU A 295 17.34 -17.45 -8.61
N SER A 296 18.19 -17.63 -9.63
CA SER A 296 19.30 -16.70 -9.92
C SER A 296 18.88 -15.37 -10.53
N THR A 297 17.67 -15.29 -11.09
CA THR A 297 17.16 -14.05 -11.68
C THR A 297 16.48 -13.19 -10.62
N LEU A 298 15.82 -13.84 -9.66
CA LEU A 298 15.10 -13.16 -8.59
C LEU A 298 16.00 -12.78 -7.41
N GLY A 299 16.90 -13.68 -6.96
CA GLY A 299 17.86 -13.43 -5.88
C GLY A 299 19.17 -12.86 -6.40
#